data_AF-A0A0F9RIK6-F1
#
_entry.id   AF-A0A0F9RIK6-F1
#
_cell.length_a   1.000
_cell.length_b   1.000
_cell.length_c   1.000
_cell.angle_alpha   90.00
_cell.angle_beta   90.00
_cell.angle_gamma   90.00
#
_symmetry.space_group_name_H-M   'P 1'
#
loop_
_entity.id
_entity.type
_entity.pdbx_description
1 polymer ?
#
loop_
_entity_poly.entity_id
_entity_poly.type
_entity_poly.pdbx_seq_one_letter_code
_entity_poly.pdbx_strand_id
1 'polypeptide(L)'
;MEGSPDKDTHIDPTRPQLGADRTPAGLALRLGFMDTFLADFRLNGNLTLACRAANVSRTTVYTWARDDVEGFAAAFAEAEQEACDRIEAEILRRGVEGWNEPVFYKGEETGKIRKYSDILLIFLAKARMPAKYRDRFEGMNLNLGDTLNVGNLSVGQRNNIISAIAALSEEELERLVSRGKSDD
;
A
#
# COMPACT_ATOMS: atom_id res chain seq x y z
N MET A 1 3.72 -21.80 15.05
CA MET A 1 4.72 -21.06 14.25
C MET A 1 4.72 -19.64 14.78
N GLU A 2 5.69 -19.34 15.63
CA GLU A 2 5.82 -18.07 16.35
C GLU A 2 6.01 -16.91 15.36
N GLY A 3 5.16 -15.90 15.48
CA GLY A 3 5.36 -14.63 14.79
C GLY A 3 6.63 -13.98 15.31
N SER A 4 7.58 -13.74 14.41
CA SER A 4 8.79 -12.96 14.69
C SER A 4 8.40 -11.65 15.39
N PRO A 5 8.99 -11.31 16.55
CA PRO A 5 8.65 -10.09 17.25
C PRO A 5 8.99 -8.89 16.36
N ASP A 6 8.05 -7.96 16.28
CA ASP A 6 8.10 -6.73 15.48
C ASP A 6 9.26 -5.84 15.98
N LYS A 7 10.49 -6.15 15.56
CA LYS A 7 11.73 -5.50 16.05
C LYS A 7 11.87 -4.02 15.65
N ASP A 8 10.97 -3.51 14.80
CA ASP A 8 11.11 -2.19 14.19
C ASP A 8 10.11 -1.13 14.70
N THR A 9 9.22 -1.47 15.64
CA THR A 9 8.35 -0.48 16.30
C THR A 9 8.89 -0.12 17.69
N HIS A 10 9.77 0.88 17.74
CA HIS A 10 10.13 1.52 19.00
C HIS A 10 8.92 2.32 19.52
N ILE A 11 8.11 1.70 20.36
CA ILE A 11 7.06 2.37 21.12
C ILE A 11 7.73 3.08 22.29
N ASP A 12 7.48 4.39 22.39
CA ASP A 12 7.96 5.23 23.47
C ASP A 12 7.11 4.97 24.73
N PRO A 13 7.72 4.41 25.81
CA PRO A 13 6.98 4.09 27.02
C PRO A 13 6.57 5.34 27.82
N THR A 14 7.15 6.51 27.52
CA THR A 14 6.82 7.78 28.20
C THR A 14 5.58 8.45 27.62
N ARG A 15 5.15 8.05 26.42
CA ARG A 15 3.91 8.50 25.80
C ARG A 15 2.72 7.66 26.29
N PRO A 16 1.50 8.24 26.32
CA PRO A 16 0.30 7.47 26.57
C PRO A 16 0.24 6.24 25.65
N GLN A 17 -0.29 5.13 26.18
CA GLN A 17 -0.46 3.89 25.44
C GLN A 17 -1.93 3.53 25.37
N LEU A 18 -2.34 2.91 24.27
CA LEU A 18 -3.71 2.43 24.13
C LEU A 18 -3.94 1.23 25.07
N GLY A 19 -4.77 1.42 26.08
CA GLY A 19 -5.30 0.34 26.92
C GLY A 19 -6.64 -0.21 26.41
N ALA A 20 -7.11 -1.31 27.00
CA ALA A 20 -8.40 -1.93 26.67
C ALA A 20 -9.63 -1.17 27.23
N ASP A 21 -9.46 0.10 27.63
CA ASP A 21 -10.47 0.84 28.40
C ASP A 21 -11.73 1.18 27.56
N ARG A 22 -12.87 0.82 28.17
CA ARG A 22 -14.28 1.07 27.81
C ARG A 22 -14.75 2.53 27.88
N THR A 23 -14.08 3.34 28.69
CA THR A 23 -14.63 4.63 29.12
C THR A 23 -14.64 5.67 28.00
N PRO A 24 -15.45 6.74 28.12
CA PRO A 24 -15.39 7.88 27.20
C PRO A 24 -13.99 8.48 27.07
N ALA A 25 -13.19 8.47 28.15
CA ALA A 25 -11.80 8.90 28.12
C ALA A 25 -10.92 7.94 27.31
N GLY A 26 -11.12 6.63 27.46
CA GLY A 26 -10.45 5.60 26.65
C GLY A 26 -10.79 5.68 25.16
N LEU A 27 -12.05 5.98 24.82
CA LEU A 27 -12.48 6.20 23.44
C LEU A 27 -11.78 7.44 22.84
N ALA A 28 -11.80 8.58 23.55
CA ALA A 28 -11.15 9.79 23.09
C ALA A 28 -9.64 9.60 22.85
N LEU A 29 -8.98 8.85 23.75
CA LEU A 29 -7.56 8.53 23.61
C LEU A 29 -7.30 7.65 22.37
N ARG A 30 -8.15 6.64 22.11
CA ARG A 30 -8.05 5.79 20.92
C ARG A 30 -8.19 6.59 19.63
N LEU A 31 -9.22 7.45 19.55
CA LEU A 31 -9.45 8.31 18.40
C LEU A 31 -8.24 9.23 18.16
N GLY A 32 -7.66 9.80 19.21
CA GLY A 32 -6.43 10.61 19.09
C GLY A 32 -5.23 9.85 18.50
N PHE A 33 -5.05 8.57 18.84
CA PHE A 33 -4.01 7.74 18.23
C PHE A 33 -4.32 7.42 16.77
N MET A 34 -5.57 7.08 16.45
CA MET A 34 -6.02 6.83 15.09
C MET A 34 -5.82 8.06 14.21
N ASP A 35 -6.20 9.24 14.68
CA ASP A 35 -6.05 10.51 13.97
C ASP A 35 -4.58 10.83 13.73
N THR A 36 -3.73 10.67 14.74
CA THR A 36 -2.27 10.89 14.61
C THR A 36 -1.67 9.93 13.58
N PHE A 37 -2.10 8.67 13.59
CA PHE A 37 -1.65 7.66 12.64
C PHE A 37 -2.07 8.03 11.21
N LEU A 38 -3.37 8.30 11.00
CA LEU A 38 -3.92 8.61 9.69
C LEU A 38 -3.32 9.90 9.11
N ALA A 39 -3.09 10.91 9.95
CA ALA A 39 -2.47 12.16 9.53
C ALA A 39 -1.04 11.95 8.99
N ASP A 40 -0.19 11.18 9.67
CA ASP A 40 1.17 10.90 9.19
C ASP A 40 1.16 9.96 7.97
N PHE A 41 0.26 8.96 7.99
CA PHE A 41 0.14 8.00 6.90
C PHE A 41 -0.27 8.65 5.58
N ARG A 42 -1.26 9.57 5.61
CA ARG A 42 -1.68 10.39 4.46
C ARG A 42 -0.52 11.10 3.78
N LEU A 43 0.50 11.52 4.55
CA LEU A 43 1.63 12.28 4.01
C LEU A 43 2.69 11.39 3.37
N ASN A 44 2.93 10.22 3.96
CA ASN A 44 4.12 9.42 3.71
C ASN A 44 3.86 8.05 3.07
N GLY A 45 2.65 7.51 3.21
CA GLY A 45 2.30 6.12 2.86
C GLY A 45 3.12 5.08 3.63
N ASN A 46 3.82 5.48 4.70
CA ASN A 46 4.77 4.64 5.40
C ASN A 46 4.20 4.18 6.75
N LEU A 47 3.84 2.90 6.81
CA LEU A 47 3.20 2.33 7.99
C LEU A 47 4.06 2.44 9.26
N THR A 48 5.38 2.24 9.14
CA THR A 48 6.30 2.30 10.30
C THR A 48 6.42 3.71 10.85
N LEU A 49 6.52 4.72 9.97
CA LEU A 49 6.57 6.12 10.38
C LEU A 49 5.26 6.55 11.06
N ALA A 50 4.12 6.20 10.47
CA ALA A 50 2.81 6.52 11.04
C ALA A 50 2.57 5.85 12.39
N CYS A 51 2.96 4.57 12.52
CA CYS A 51 2.89 3.84 13.81
C CYS A 51 3.75 4.51 14.89
N ARG A 52 4.95 4.96 14.53
CA ARG A 52 5.84 5.68 15.46
C ARG A 52 5.25 7.04 15.86
N ALA A 53 4.71 7.78 14.89
CA ALA A 53 4.08 9.07 15.15
C ALA A 53 2.94 8.94 16.18
N ALA A 54 2.10 7.92 16.00
CA ALA A 54 0.97 7.60 16.86
C ALA A 54 1.32 6.75 18.10
N ASN A 55 2.57 6.35 18.30
CA ASN A 55 2.97 5.47 19.41
C ASN A 55 2.18 4.16 19.52
N VAL A 56 1.88 3.52 18.39
CA VAL A 56 1.15 2.24 18.33
C VAL A 56 1.93 1.19 17.56
N SER A 57 1.66 -0.09 17.83
CA SER A 57 2.23 -1.19 17.06
C SER A 57 1.49 -1.40 15.73
N ARG A 58 2.18 -1.98 14.74
CA ARG A 58 1.57 -2.35 13.45
C ARG A 58 0.39 -3.31 13.65
N THR A 59 0.53 -4.25 14.58
CA THR A 59 -0.53 -5.19 14.96
C THR A 59 -1.80 -4.47 15.43
N THR A 60 -1.65 -3.38 16.18
CA THR A 60 -2.78 -2.57 16.67
C THR A 60 -3.53 -1.94 15.49
N VAL A 61 -2.81 -1.33 14.55
CA VAL A 61 -3.39 -0.72 13.35
C VAL A 61 -4.13 -1.75 12.50
N TYR A 62 -3.52 -2.92 12.26
CA TYR A 62 -4.20 -3.99 11.52
C TYR A 62 -5.43 -4.52 12.24
N THR A 63 -5.41 -4.55 13.58
CA THR A 63 -6.58 -4.93 14.38
C THR A 63 -7.69 -3.90 14.21
N TRP A 64 -7.38 -2.60 14.27
CA TRP A 64 -8.36 -1.55 14.03
C TRP A 64 -8.98 -1.64 12.64
N ALA A 65 -8.18 -1.88 11.61
CA ALA A 65 -8.67 -2.02 10.24
C ALA A 65 -9.50 -3.29 10.03
N ARG A 66 -9.07 -4.42 10.62
CA ARG A 66 -9.78 -5.71 10.50
C ARG A 66 -11.13 -5.69 11.22
N ASP A 67 -11.15 -5.14 12.43
CA ASP A 67 -12.33 -5.13 13.30
C ASP A 67 -13.18 -3.85 13.10
N ASP A 68 -12.82 -3.03 12.10
CA ASP A 68 -13.41 -1.73 11.77
C ASP A 68 -13.70 -0.85 13.00
N VAL A 69 -12.69 -0.74 13.86
CA VAL A 69 -12.81 -0.03 15.14
C VAL A 69 -13.06 1.45 14.84
N GLU A 70 -14.21 1.97 15.28
CA GLU A 70 -14.64 3.35 15.03
C GLU A 70 -14.66 3.77 13.54
N GLY A 71 -14.89 2.83 12.61
CA GLY A 71 -14.91 3.13 11.17
C GLY A 71 -13.52 3.35 10.58
N PHE A 72 -12.46 2.90 11.27
CA PHE A 72 -11.07 3.12 10.87
C PHE A 72 -10.75 2.53 9.50
N ALA A 73 -11.41 1.44 9.06
CA ALA A 73 -11.07 0.79 7.80
C ALA A 73 -11.27 1.74 6.59
N ALA A 74 -12.38 2.47 6.57
CA ALA A 74 -12.67 3.43 5.51
C ALA A 74 -11.68 4.62 5.52
N ALA A 75 -11.43 5.19 6.71
CA ALA A 75 -10.50 6.29 6.86
C ALA A 75 -9.06 5.91 6.49
N PHE A 76 -8.65 4.67 6.78
CA PHE A 76 -7.34 4.16 6.41
C PHE A 76 -7.21 3.93 4.90
N ALA A 77 -8.27 3.44 4.24
CA ALA A 77 -8.29 3.29 2.80
C ALA A 77 -8.23 4.66 2.08
N GLU A 78 -8.94 5.67 2.59
CA GLU A 78 -8.84 7.05 2.09
C GLU A 78 -7.42 7.61 2.27
N ALA A 79 -6.82 7.38 3.44
CA ALA A 79 -5.45 7.82 3.73
C ALA A 79 -4.41 7.18 2.79
N GLU A 80 -4.60 5.91 2.40
CA GLU A 80 -3.79 5.25 1.38
C GLU A 80 -3.90 5.94 0.03
N GLN A 81 -5.12 6.29 -0.41
CA GLN A 81 -5.32 7.00 -1.68
C GLN A 81 -4.65 8.38 -1.67
N GLU A 82 -4.79 9.14 -0.59
CA GLU A 82 -4.11 10.44 -0.45
C GLU A 82 -2.57 10.30 -0.50
N ALA A 83 -2.03 9.25 0.11
CA ALA A 83 -0.61 8.96 0.06
C ALA A 83 -0.17 8.58 -1.37
N CYS A 84 -0.96 7.75 -2.07
CA CYS A 84 -0.73 7.43 -3.48
C CYS A 84 -0.76 8.69 -4.36
N ASP A 85 -1.73 9.58 -4.19
CA ASP A 85 -1.84 10.83 -4.95
C ASP A 85 -0.61 11.72 -4.75
N ARG A 86 -0.08 11.80 -3.53
CA ARG A 86 1.17 12.53 -3.24
C ARG A 86 2.37 11.93 -3.95
N ILE A 87 2.47 10.59 -3.95
CA ILE A 87 3.53 9.89 -4.67
C ILE A 87 3.40 10.15 -6.17
N GLU A 88 2.19 10.06 -6.74
CA GLU A 88 1.94 10.37 -8.16
C GLU A 88 2.31 11.81 -8.50
N ALA A 89 1.98 12.77 -7.64
CA ALA A 89 2.33 14.18 -7.83
C ALA A 89 3.86 14.38 -7.86
N GLU A 90 4.60 13.73 -6.95
CA GLU A 90 6.07 13.83 -6.93
C GLU A 90 6.72 13.09 -8.12
N ILE A 91 6.13 11.97 -8.55
CA ILE A 91 6.53 11.26 -9.77
C ILE A 91 6.38 12.17 -10.98
N LEU A 92 5.22 12.83 -11.12
CA LEU A 92 4.95 13.78 -12.20
C LEU A 92 5.93 14.96 -12.14
N ARG A 93 6.11 15.57 -10.96
CA ARG A 93 7.00 16.71 -10.77
C ARG A 93 8.45 16.36 -11.16
N ARG A 94 8.97 15.22 -10.71
CA ARG A 94 10.35 14.80 -11.05
C ARG A 94 10.50 14.31 -12.48
N GLY A 95 9.49 13.65 -13.03
CA GLY A 95 9.49 13.14 -14.39
C GLY A 95 9.39 14.28 -15.41
N VAL A 96 8.39 15.15 -15.26
CA VAL A 96 8.00 16.16 -16.25
C VAL A 96 8.66 17.51 -15.99
N GLU A 97 8.59 18.02 -14.76
CA GLU A 97 9.16 19.34 -14.45
C GLU A 97 10.65 19.25 -14.09
N GLY A 98 11.09 18.09 -13.59
CA GLY A 98 12.45 17.85 -13.15
C GLY A 98 12.78 18.42 -11.76
N TRP A 99 14.05 18.43 -11.42
CA TRP A 99 14.59 19.01 -10.18
C TRP A 99 15.94 19.68 -10.45
N ASN A 100 16.29 20.66 -9.63
CA ASN A 100 17.56 21.37 -9.78
C ASN A 100 18.64 20.66 -8.98
N GLU A 101 19.60 20.07 -9.68
CA GLU A 101 20.80 19.52 -9.07
C GLU A 101 21.85 20.63 -8.89
N PRO A 102 22.37 20.83 -7.67
CA PRO A 102 23.46 21.77 -7.45
C PRO A 102 24.74 21.28 -8.13
N VAL A 103 25.41 22.20 -8.83
CA VAL A 103 26.70 21.96 -9.48
C VAL A 103 27.79 22.57 -8.62
N PHE A 104 28.79 21.77 -8.25
CA PHE A 104 29.93 22.21 -7.46
C PHE A 104 31.19 22.28 -8.32
N TYR A 105 31.93 23.38 -8.20
CA TYR A 105 33.26 23.52 -8.77
C TYR A 105 34.21 24.04 -7.70
N LYS A 106 35.32 23.31 -7.48
CA LYS A 106 36.30 23.60 -6.42
C LYS A 106 35.70 23.72 -5.00
N GLY A 107 34.64 22.98 -4.71
CA GLY A 107 34.01 22.96 -3.39
C GLY A 107 32.93 24.03 -3.16
N GLU A 108 32.71 24.92 -4.13
CA GLU A 108 31.65 25.92 -4.06
C GLU A 108 30.51 25.58 -5.02
N GLU A 109 29.26 25.83 -4.62
CA GLU A 109 28.10 25.71 -5.51
C GLU A 109 28.17 26.83 -6.56
N THR A 110 28.38 26.45 -7.82
CA THR A 110 28.58 27.39 -8.94
C THR A 110 27.39 27.49 -9.87
N GLY A 111 26.36 26.67 -9.67
CA GLY A 111 25.13 26.73 -10.46
C GLY A 111 24.18 25.58 -10.18
N LYS A 112 23.13 25.49 -11.00
CA LYS A 112 22.13 24.42 -10.94
C LYS A 112 21.83 23.90 -12.34
N ILE A 113 21.77 22.58 -12.49
CA ILE A 113 21.32 21.94 -13.72
C ILE A 113 19.95 21.33 -13.46
N ARG A 114 18.99 21.59 -14.35
CA ARG A 114 17.69 20.93 -14.31
C ARG A 114 17.86 19.49 -14.79
N LYS A 115 17.61 18.52 -13.91
CA LYS A 115 17.56 17.08 -14.22
C LYS A 115 16.13 16.58 -14.24
N TYR A 116 15.87 15.62 -15.11
CA TYR A 116 14.60 14.91 -15.22
C TYR A 116 14.80 13.44 -14.87
N SER A 117 13.70 12.72 -14.62
CA SER A 117 13.74 11.28 -14.40
C SER A 117 12.99 10.54 -15.51
N ASP A 118 13.72 10.07 -16.51
CA ASP A 118 13.18 9.30 -17.62
C ASP A 118 12.50 8.01 -17.14
N ILE A 119 13.03 7.40 -16.08
CA ILE A 119 12.43 6.23 -15.43
C ILE A 119 11.02 6.57 -14.91
N LEU A 120 10.85 7.70 -14.22
CA LEU A 120 9.55 8.13 -13.72
C LEU A 120 8.60 8.50 -14.85
N LEU A 121 9.10 9.08 -15.95
CA LEU A 121 8.31 9.30 -17.17
C LEU A 121 7.82 7.99 -17.79
N ILE A 122 8.68 6.97 -17.85
CA ILE A 122 8.29 5.63 -18.34
C ILE A 122 7.22 5.02 -17.43
N PHE A 123 7.35 5.11 -16.10
CA PHE A 123 6.33 4.63 -15.18
C PHE A 123 4.99 5.36 -15.39
N LEU A 124 5.01 6.68 -15.53
CA LEU A 124 3.81 7.46 -15.82
C LEU A 124 3.17 7.06 -17.16
N ALA A 125 3.96 6.87 -18.20
CA ALA A 125 3.48 6.43 -19.51
C ALA A 125 2.86 5.02 -19.45
N LYS A 126 3.47 4.10 -18.69
CA LYS A 126 2.92 2.75 -18.46
C LYS A 126 1.61 2.78 -17.68
N ALA A 127 1.52 3.63 -16.65
CA ALA A 127 0.32 3.76 -15.83
C ALA A 127 -0.86 4.39 -16.59
N ARG A 128 -0.62 5.47 -17.34
CA ARG A 128 -1.67 6.24 -18.04
C ARG A 128 -2.01 5.70 -19.43
N MET A 129 -1.09 5.00 -20.08
CA MET A 129 -1.25 4.45 -21.43
C MET A 129 -0.80 2.97 -21.51
N PRO A 130 -1.38 2.07 -20.69
CA PRO A 130 -0.92 0.69 -20.59
C PRO A 130 -1.05 -0.09 -21.90
N ALA A 131 -2.06 0.19 -22.72
CA ALA A 131 -2.23 -0.46 -24.03
C ALA A 131 -1.02 -0.26 -24.96
N LYS A 132 -0.30 0.85 -24.81
CA LYS A 132 0.85 1.22 -25.64
C LYS A 132 2.19 0.85 -25.00
N TYR A 133 2.32 0.99 -23.68
CA TYR A 133 3.62 0.92 -23.00
C TYR A 133 3.75 -0.21 -21.98
N ARG A 134 2.68 -0.96 -21.64
CA ARG A 134 2.77 -2.09 -20.71
C ARG A 134 3.73 -3.14 -21.25
N ASP A 135 4.54 -3.70 -20.37
CA ASP A 135 5.41 -4.83 -20.71
C ASP A 135 4.58 -6.04 -21.14
N ARG A 136 4.92 -6.64 -22.28
CA ARG A 136 4.37 -7.92 -22.71
C ARG A 136 5.31 -9.02 -22.24
N PHE A 137 4.85 -9.87 -21.34
CA PHE A 137 5.55 -11.10 -21.01
C PHE A 137 5.20 -12.15 -22.08
N GLU A 138 5.88 -12.10 -23.21
CA GLU A 138 5.83 -13.18 -24.20
C GLU A 138 6.66 -14.37 -23.67
N GLY A 139 6.00 -15.48 -23.32
CA GLY A 139 6.68 -16.74 -22.98
C GLY A 139 6.36 -17.39 -21.63
N MET A 140 5.50 -16.82 -20.78
CA MET A 140 5.04 -17.52 -19.56
C MET A 140 3.92 -18.50 -19.91
N ASN A 141 4.29 -19.74 -20.21
CA ASN A 141 3.36 -20.86 -20.27
C ASN A 141 3.02 -21.27 -18.83
N LEU A 142 1.99 -20.66 -18.25
CA LEU A 142 1.51 -21.03 -16.93
C LEU A 142 0.67 -22.32 -17.07
N ASN A 143 1.29 -23.48 -16.86
CA ASN A 143 0.58 -24.75 -16.70
C ASN A 143 -0.20 -24.71 -15.38
N LEU A 144 -1.43 -24.19 -15.42
CA LEU A 144 -2.35 -24.10 -14.29
C LEU A 144 -3.01 -25.44 -13.91
N GLY A 145 -2.73 -26.52 -14.63
CA GLY A 145 -3.46 -27.80 -14.54
C GLY A 145 -3.28 -28.56 -13.22
N ASP A 146 -2.10 -28.52 -12.59
CA ASP A 146 -1.74 -29.49 -11.55
C ASP A 146 -1.42 -28.91 -10.17
N THR A 147 -1.49 -27.59 -9.94
CA THR A 147 -1.03 -27.02 -8.64
C THR A 147 -1.79 -25.76 -8.20
N LEU A 148 -3.09 -25.89 -7.89
CA LEU A 148 -3.80 -24.93 -7.05
C LEU A 148 -4.26 -25.59 -5.75
N ASN A 149 -3.32 -25.85 -4.84
CA ASN A 149 -3.68 -26.17 -3.46
C ASN A 149 -3.95 -24.86 -2.69
N VAL A 150 -5.19 -24.40 -2.74
CA VAL A 150 -5.68 -23.17 -2.06
C VAL A 150 -5.43 -23.21 -0.55
N GLY A 151 -5.27 -24.41 0.03
CA GLY A 151 -5.03 -24.60 1.47
C GLY A 151 -3.72 -24.02 2.00
N ASN A 152 -2.70 -23.83 1.14
CA ASN A 152 -1.38 -23.30 1.53
C ASN A 152 -1.19 -21.81 1.26
N LEU A 153 -2.20 -21.11 0.74
CA LEU A 153 -2.11 -19.68 0.45
C LEU A 153 -2.29 -18.84 1.72
N SER A 154 -1.48 -17.79 1.85
CA SER A 154 -1.64 -16.80 2.92
C SER A 154 -3.02 -16.16 2.85
N VAL A 155 -3.55 -15.70 3.98
CA VAL A 155 -4.89 -15.08 4.04
C VAL A 155 -4.99 -13.87 3.09
N GLY A 156 -3.91 -13.09 2.96
CA GLY A 156 -3.86 -11.97 2.01
C GLY A 156 -3.92 -12.42 0.54
N GLN A 157 -3.26 -13.53 0.20
CA GLN A 157 -3.34 -14.09 -1.15
C GLN A 157 -4.74 -14.63 -1.47
N ARG A 158 -5.42 -15.23 -0.49
CA ARG A 158 -6.81 -15.68 -0.64
C ARG A 158 -7.78 -14.52 -0.82
N ASN A 159 -7.63 -13.45 -0.04
CA ASN A 159 -8.47 -12.26 -0.16
C ASN A 159 -8.33 -11.59 -1.53
N ASN A 160 -7.10 -11.52 -2.07
CA ASN A 160 -6.87 -10.98 -3.41
C ASN A 160 -7.54 -11.81 -4.52
N ILE A 161 -7.59 -13.13 -4.39
CA ILE A 161 -8.29 -14.01 -5.34
C ILE A 161 -9.79 -13.79 -5.27
N ILE A 162 -10.37 -13.69 -4.07
CA ILE A 162 -11.81 -13.46 -3.89
C ILE A 162 -12.20 -12.11 -4.51
N SER A 163 -11.42 -11.05 -4.26
CA SER A 163 -11.66 -9.74 -4.87
C SER A 163 -11.51 -9.77 -6.39
N ALA A 164 -10.54 -10.52 -6.92
CA ALA A 164 -10.36 -10.67 -8.36
C ALA A 164 -11.53 -11.43 -9.02
N ILE A 165 -12.08 -12.46 -8.36
CA ILE A 165 -13.25 -13.20 -8.84
C ILE A 165 -14.52 -12.33 -8.77
N ALA A 166 -14.69 -11.55 -7.71
CA ALA A 166 -15.82 -10.64 -7.55
C ALA A 166 -15.82 -9.47 -8.56
N ALA A 167 -14.66 -9.17 -9.15
CA ALA A 167 -14.50 -8.16 -10.19
C ALA A 167 -14.76 -8.68 -11.62
N LEU A 168 -14.95 -10.01 -11.79
CA LEU A 168 -15.29 -10.59 -13.08
C LEU A 168 -16.78 -10.41 -13.37
N SER A 169 -17.10 -10.16 -14.64
CA SER A 169 -18.48 -10.19 -15.10
C SER A 169 -19.06 -11.60 -15.03
N GLU A 170 -20.37 -11.70 -14.93
CA GLU A 170 -21.09 -12.99 -14.85
C GLU A 170 -20.81 -13.85 -16.10
N GLU A 171 -20.67 -13.22 -17.27
CA GLU A 171 -20.24 -13.88 -18.52
C GLU A 171 -18.82 -14.47 -18.46
N GLU A 172 -17.88 -13.79 -17.81
CA GLU A 172 -16.51 -14.28 -17.62
C GLU A 172 -16.45 -15.42 -16.62
N LEU A 173 -17.25 -15.35 -15.56
CA LEU A 173 -17.45 -16.43 -14.60
C LEU A 173 -18.01 -17.68 -15.28
N GLU A 174 -19.04 -17.54 -16.11
CA GLU A 174 -19.62 -18.66 -16.86
C GLU A 174 -18.62 -19.32 -17.83
N ARG A 175 -17.82 -18.52 -18.55
CA ARG A 175 -16.76 -19.02 -19.44
C ARG A 175 -15.66 -19.81 -18.71
N LEU A 176 -15.36 -19.42 -17.47
CA LEU A 176 -14.38 -20.11 -16.63
C LEU A 176 -14.95 -21.44 -16.11
N VAL A 177 -16.21 -21.45 -15.68
CA VAL A 177 -16.90 -22.67 -15.24
C VAL A 177 -17.06 -23.65 -16.40
N SER A 178 -17.35 -23.19 -17.61
CA SER A 178 -17.48 -24.05 -18.80
C SER A 178 -16.16 -24.68 -19.25
N ARG A 179 -15.01 -24.03 -19.00
CA ARG A 179 -13.68 -24.63 -19.26
C ARG A 179 -13.27 -25.70 -18.25
N GLY A 180 -13.90 -25.70 -17.06
CA GLY A 180 -13.60 -26.65 -15.98
C GLY A 180 -14.44 -27.94 -16.03
N LYS A 181 -15.51 -27.97 -16.84
CA LYS A 181 -16.20 -29.23 -17.17
C LYS A 181 -15.43 -29.90 -18.29
N SER A 182 -14.55 -30.83 -17.95
CA SER A 182 -14.15 -31.86 -18.89
C SER A 182 -15.39 -32.68 -19.23
N ASP A 183 -15.65 -32.87 -20.53
CA ASP A 183 -16.58 -33.89 -21.00
C ASP A 183 -15.98 -35.26 -20.62
N ASP A 184 -16.43 -35.83 -19.50
CA ASP A 184 -16.33 -37.26 -19.22
C ASP A 184 -17.33 -38.04 -20.10
#